data_AF-A0A9P5AAC8-F1
#
_entry.id   AF-A0A9P5AAC8-F1
#
_cell.length_a   1.000
_cell.length_b   1.000
_cell.length_c   1.000
_cell.angle_alpha   90.00
_cell.angle_beta   90.00
_cell.angle_gamma   90.00
#
_symmetry.space_group_name_H-M   'P 1'
#
loop_
_entity.id
_entity.type
_entity.pdbx_description
1 polymer ?
#
loop_
_entity_poly.entity_id
_entity_poly.type
_entity_poly.pdbx_seq_one_letter_code
_entity_poly.pdbx_strand_id
1 'polypeptide(L)'
;MRRTLQTAMLSLDWLVEKGVKIEGNADWQENSSKPCDTGSPISSVSSSFPKVNFSHVDALWPDKTSPSAERYWYTKNSILARGRQALEDLKERPEKLVFVVSHSGFLRLGVVGYWFFNSDYRVFDFDGEGVSLKQQEATIAGGLGLSFTEPVALGLDLPEEDPEHDADAKE
;
A
#
# COMPACT_ATOMS: atom_id res chain seq x y z
N MET A 1 -4.56 -1.66 -7.56
CA MET A 1 -5.77 -2.51 -7.66
C MET A 1 -7.01 -1.67 -8.00
N ARG A 2 -8.02 -2.23 -8.69
CA ARG A 2 -9.22 -1.46 -9.12
C ARG A 2 -9.92 -0.74 -7.96
N ARG A 3 -10.12 -1.40 -6.82
CA ARG A 3 -10.76 -0.78 -5.63
C ARG A 3 -10.01 0.46 -5.13
N THR A 4 -8.68 0.40 -5.11
CA THR A 4 -7.80 1.50 -4.69
C THR A 4 -7.88 2.67 -5.66
N LEU A 5 -7.87 2.38 -6.97
CA LEU A 5 -8.00 3.39 -8.02
C LEU A 5 -9.37 4.07 -7.95
N GLN A 6 -10.44 3.30 -7.73
CA GLN A 6 -11.79 3.85 -7.54
C GLN A 6 -11.86 4.74 -6.31
N THR A 7 -11.33 4.31 -5.16
CA THR A 7 -11.26 5.16 -3.96
C THR A 7 -10.52 6.46 -4.26
N ALA A 8 -9.33 6.39 -4.85
CA ALA A 8 -8.54 7.59 -5.17
C ALA A 8 -9.30 8.54 -6.11
N MET A 9 -9.97 8.03 -7.16
CA MET A 9 -10.76 8.88 -8.05
C MET A 9 -11.99 9.48 -7.35
N LEU A 10 -12.68 8.71 -6.52
CA LEU A 10 -13.93 9.17 -5.90
C LEU A 10 -13.71 10.14 -4.72
N SER A 11 -12.56 10.05 -4.04
CA SER A 11 -12.29 10.88 -2.86
C SER A 11 -11.32 12.05 -3.13
N LEU A 12 -10.52 11.98 -4.19
CA LEU A 12 -9.45 12.95 -4.48
C LEU A 12 -9.54 13.56 -5.90
N ASP A 13 -10.63 13.36 -6.65
CA ASP A 13 -10.77 13.98 -7.99
C ASP A 13 -10.62 15.51 -7.97
N TRP A 14 -11.13 16.16 -6.93
CA TRP A 14 -11.03 17.60 -6.73
C TRP A 14 -9.57 18.09 -6.61
N LEU A 15 -8.64 17.23 -6.16
CA LEU A 15 -7.20 17.53 -6.17
C LEU A 15 -6.62 17.41 -7.57
N VAL A 16 -7.10 16.44 -8.36
CA VAL A 16 -6.69 16.29 -9.77
C VAL A 16 -7.11 17.50 -10.59
N GLU A 17 -8.30 18.05 -10.33
CA GLU A 17 -8.77 19.30 -10.93
C GLU A 17 -7.87 20.50 -10.60
N LYS A 18 -7.15 20.43 -9.48
CA LYS A 18 -6.15 21.43 -9.04
C LYS A 18 -4.72 21.11 -9.53
N GLY A 19 -4.56 20.10 -10.38
CA GLY A 19 -3.28 19.74 -10.98
C GLY A 19 -2.45 18.74 -10.16
N VAL A 20 -2.99 18.15 -9.09
CA VAL A 20 -2.31 17.06 -8.39
C VAL A 20 -2.31 15.82 -9.26
N LYS A 21 -1.13 15.19 -9.41
CA LYS A 21 -0.96 13.98 -10.21
C LYS A 21 -1.29 12.75 -9.38
N ILE A 22 -1.83 11.72 -10.04
CA ILE A 22 -2.05 10.41 -9.43
C ILE A 22 -1.14 9.40 -10.12
N GLU A 23 -0.25 8.80 -9.34
CA GLU A 23 0.73 7.82 -9.80
C GLU A 23 0.29 6.43 -9.33
N GLY A 24 0.25 5.46 -10.24
CA GLY A 24 0.14 4.06 -9.90
C GLY A 24 1.49 3.55 -9.39
N ASN A 25 1.50 2.84 -8.26
CA ASN A 25 2.71 2.23 -7.71
C ASN A 25 2.37 0.85 -7.12
N ALA A 26 3.09 -0.18 -7.57
CA ALA A 26 2.88 -1.58 -7.19
C ALA A 26 3.26 -1.87 -5.72
N ASP A 27 4.13 -1.08 -5.10
CA ASP A 27 4.56 -1.30 -3.71
C ASP A 27 3.42 -1.12 -2.69
N TRP A 28 2.42 -0.31 -3.04
CA TRP A 28 1.28 0.02 -2.18
C TRP A 28 0.12 -0.98 -2.29
N GLN A 29 0.36 -2.13 -2.89
CA GLN A 29 -0.64 -3.19 -3.02
C GLN A 29 -0.86 -3.97 -1.73
N GLU A 30 -1.98 -4.68 -1.63
CA GLU A 30 -2.30 -5.51 -0.47
C GLU A 30 -1.23 -6.59 -0.23
N ASN A 31 -1.15 -7.10 0.99
CA ASN A 31 -0.09 -8.00 1.41
C ASN A 31 -0.20 -9.44 0.85
N SER A 32 -1.41 -9.98 0.64
CA SER A 32 -1.59 -11.39 0.27
C SER A 32 -1.66 -11.66 -1.24
N SER A 33 -1.47 -12.91 -1.64
CA SER A 33 -1.59 -13.44 -3.01
C SER A 33 -3.00 -13.95 -3.36
N LYS A 34 -3.97 -13.81 -2.44
CA LYS A 34 -5.36 -14.23 -2.71
C LYS A 34 -5.88 -13.54 -3.97
N PRO A 35 -6.80 -14.16 -4.74
CA PRO A 35 -7.31 -13.58 -5.98
C PRO A 35 -7.88 -12.16 -5.81
N CYS A 36 -8.45 -11.86 -4.63
CA CYS A 36 -8.93 -10.53 -4.32
C CYS A 36 -7.83 -9.51 -4.05
N ASP A 37 -6.57 -9.88 -3.84
CA ASP A 37 -5.43 -9.06 -3.38
C ASP A 37 -4.32 -8.89 -4.43
N THR A 38 -4.34 -9.68 -5.51
CA THR A 38 -3.31 -9.69 -6.56
C THR A 38 -3.52 -8.59 -7.62
N GLY A 39 -4.76 -8.21 -7.92
CA GLY A 39 -5.07 -7.11 -8.85
C GLY A 39 -5.33 -7.59 -10.28
N SER A 40 -5.02 -6.76 -11.28
CA SER A 40 -5.28 -7.08 -12.70
C SER A 40 -4.25 -6.40 -13.60
N PRO A 41 -3.92 -6.97 -14.78
CA PRO A 41 -2.97 -6.36 -15.72
C PRO A 41 -3.33 -4.92 -16.06
N ILE A 42 -2.33 -4.04 -16.23
CA ILE A 42 -2.54 -2.61 -16.51
C ILE A 42 -3.44 -2.40 -17.73
N SER A 43 -3.24 -3.17 -18.79
CA SER A 43 -4.03 -3.14 -20.02
C SER A 43 -5.53 -3.39 -19.81
N SER A 44 -5.91 -4.08 -18.73
CA SER A 44 -7.31 -4.37 -18.39
C SER A 44 -7.99 -3.28 -17.55
N VAL A 45 -7.22 -2.34 -16.99
CA VAL A 45 -7.74 -1.31 -16.07
C VAL A 45 -7.48 0.12 -16.54
N SER A 46 -6.41 0.38 -17.30
CA SER A 46 -5.93 1.72 -17.62
C SER A 46 -6.97 2.60 -18.32
N SER A 47 -7.75 2.02 -19.25
CA SER A 47 -8.81 2.73 -19.97
C SER A 47 -9.92 3.26 -19.05
N SER A 48 -10.15 2.61 -17.91
CA SER A 48 -11.13 3.05 -16.90
C SER A 48 -10.58 4.13 -15.96
N PHE A 49 -9.26 4.35 -15.95
CA PHE A 49 -8.59 5.30 -15.06
C PHE A 49 -7.61 6.21 -15.83
N PRO A 50 -8.07 6.99 -16.82
CA PRO A 50 -7.19 7.76 -17.71
C PRO A 50 -6.42 8.89 -16.99
N LYS A 51 -6.84 9.26 -15.77
CA LYS A 51 -6.17 10.27 -14.93
C LYS A 51 -4.98 9.72 -14.14
N VAL A 52 -4.77 8.39 -14.14
CA VAL A 52 -3.70 7.74 -13.38
C VAL A 52 -2.52 7.47 -14.30
N ASN A 53 -1.34 7.92 -13.89
CA ASN A 53 -0.11 7.58 -14.59
C ASN A 53 0.35 6.17 -14.19
N PHE A 54 0.45 5.27 -15.16
CA PHE A 54 0.91 3.90 -14.96
C PHE A 54 2.34 3.66 -15.48
N SER A 55 3.03 4.69 -15.99
CA SER A 55 4.33 4.53 -16.68
C SER A 55 5.44 3.94 -15.81
N HIS A 56 5.31 4.06 -14.49
CA HIS A 56 6.30 3.60 -13.50
C HIS A 56 5.79 2.42 -12.66
N VAL A 57 4.65 1.82 -13.00
CA VAL A 57 4.22 0.59 -12.34
C VAL A 57 5.17 -0.52 -12.74
N ASP A 58 5.67 -1.25 -11.74
CA ASP A 58 6.57 -2.40 -11.91
C ASP A 58 5.99 -3.37 -12.95
N ALA A 59 6.83 -3.82 -13.89
CA ALA A 59 6.46 -4.76 -14.94
C ALA A 59 6.05 -6.13 -14.39
N LEU A 60 6.47 -6.47 -13.17
CA LEU A 60 6.02 -7.68 -12.48
C LEU A 60 4.55 -7.61 -12.07
N TRP A 61 3.94 -6.42 -11.98
CA TRP A 61 2.52 -6.31 -11.66
C TRP A 61 1.64 -7.08 -12.67
N PRO A 62 0.66 -7.90 -12.23
CA PRO A 62 0.17 -8.10 -10.86
C PRO A 62 0.75 -9.34 -10.15
N ASP A 63 1.84 -9.92 -10.62
CA ASP A 63 2.42 -11.16 -10.08
C ASP A 63 2.84 -11.03 -8.61
N LYS A 64 2.54 -12.08 -7.84
CA LYS A 64 2.87 -12.23 -6.42
C LYS A 64 3.35 -13.63 -6.05
N THR A 65 3.46 -14.55 -7.00
CA THR A 65 3.72 -15.96 -6.71
C THR A 65 4.97 -16.48 -7.40
N SER A 66 5.39 -15.89 -8.52
CA SER A 66 6.63 -16.30 -9.16
C SER A 66 7.86 -15.96 -8.30
N PRO A 67 8.99 -16.68 -8.47
CA PRO A 67 10.26 -16.33 -7.85
C PRO A 67 10.73 -14.91 -8.17
N SER A 68 10.45 -14.40 -9.37
CA SER A 68 10.77 -13.01 -9.73
C SER A 68 9.97 -11.98 -8.93
N ALA A 69 8.83 -12.37 -8.36
CA ALA A 69 7.94 -11.52 -7.58
C ALA A 69 8.17 -11.63 -6.07
N GLU A 70 9.34 -12.11 -5.59
CA GLU A 70 9.65 -12.30 -4.16
C GLU A 70 9.37 -11.05 -3.30
N ARG A 71 9.67 -9.86 -3.81
CA ARG A 71 9.34 -8.56 -3.16
C ARG A 71 7.85 -8.41 -2.84
N TYR A 72 6.98 -9.10 -3.56
CA TYR A 72 5.53 -9.04 -3.42
C TYR A 72 4.91 -10.18 -2.61
N TRP A 73 5.70 -11.15 -2.17
CA TRP A 73 5.24 -12.30 -1.40
C TRP A 73 4.64 -11.93 -0.04
N TYR A 74 3.80 -12.82 0.48
CA TYR A 74 3.13 -12.65 1.77
C TYR A 74 4.03 -13.15 2.92
N THR A 75 5.28 -12.71 2.94
CA THR A 75 6.24 -13.03 4.02
C THR A 75 6.54 -11.80 4.85
N LYS A 76 6.95 -12.03 6.10
CA LYS A 76 7.40 -10.96 7.00
C LYS A 76 8.55 -10.16 6.39
N ASN A 77 9.54 -10.85 5.81
CA ASN A 77 10.69 -10.20 5.19
C ASN A 77 10.24 -9.31 4.01
N SER A 78 9.48 -9.85 3.06
CA SER A 78 9.05 -9.11 1.88
C SER A 78 8.15 -7.93 2.22
N ILE A 79 7.20 -8.09 3.15
CA ILE A 79 6.28 -7.01 3.54
C ILE A 79 7.01 -5.89 4.29
N LEU A 80 7.92 -6.21 5.21
CA LEU A 80 8.69 -5.19 5.94
C LEU A 80 9.68 -4.46 5.03
N ALA A 81 10.38 -5.20 4.15
CA ALA A 81 11.30 -4.61 3.18
C ALA A 81 10.56 -3.68 2.20
N ARG A 82 9.40 -4.11 1.68
CA ARG A 82 8.57 -3.31 0.77
C ARG A 82 8.00 -2.08 1.45
N GLY A 83 7.51 -2.21 2.68
CA GLY A 83 7.02 -1.07 3.45
C GLY A 83 8.10 -0.03 3.74
N ARG A 84 9.31 -0.49 4.08
CA ARG A 84 10.48 0.38 4.25
C ARG A 84 10.83 1.13 2.97
N GLN A 85 10.98 0.41 1.85
CA GLN A 85 11.32 1.04 0.56
C GLN A 85 10.26 2.07 0.15
N ALA A 86 8.98 1.74 0.31
CA ALA A 86 7.89 2.66 -0.01
C ALA A 86 7.94 3.96 0.81
N LEU A 87 8.39 3.89 2.06
CA LEU A 87 8.60 5.07 2.90
C LEU A 87 9.88 5.84 2.54
N GLU A 88 10.95 5.15 2.13
CA GLU A 88 12.17 5.79 1.64
C GLU A 88 11.86 6.59 0.37
N ASP A 89 11.13 5.99 -0.58
CA ASP A 89 10.65 6.64 -1.80
C ASP A 89 9.77 7.86 -1.50
N LEU A 90 8.87 7.77 -0.51
CA LEU A 90 8.04 8.91 -0.09
C LEU A 90 8.86 10.04 0.54
N LYS A 91 9.93 9.72 1.27
CA LYS A 91 10.77 10.73 1.94
C LYS A 91 11.59 11.55 0.94
N GLU A 92 11.92 10.97 -0.22
CA GLU A 92 12.63 11.65 -1.31
C GLU A 92 11.74 12.60 -2.12
N ARG A 93 10.43 12.53 -1.93
CA ARG A 93 9.46 13.35 -2.66
C ARG A 93 9.50 14.81 -2.23
N PRO A 94 9.40 15.77 -3.17
CA PRO A 94 9.39 17.20 -2.86
C PRO A 94 8.03 17.71 -2.34
N GLU A 95 6.96 16.92 -2.46
CA GLU A 95 5.62 17.34 -2.02
C GLU A 95 5.52 17.46 -0.50
N LYS A 96 4.91 18.55 -0.02
CA LYS A 96 4.67 18.79 1.41
C LYS A 96 3.60 17.86 2.02
N LEU A 97 2.74 17.31 1.18
CA LEU A 97 1.66 16.41 1.57
C LEU A 97 1.47 15.39 0.44
N VAL A 98 1.52 14.11 0.79
CA VAL A 98 1.29 13.01 -0.13
C VAL A 98 0.10 12.20 0.37
N PHE A 99 -0.86 11.94 -0.51
CA PHE A 99 -1.97 11.04 -0.25
C PHE A 99 -1.59 9.64 -0.73
N VAL A 100 -1.61 8.68 0.19
CA VAL A 100 -1.45 7.26 -0.14
C VAL A 100 -2.81 6.60 0.02
N VAL A 101 -3.33 6.05 -1.07
CA VAL A 101 -4.53 5.20 -1.06
C VAL A 101 -4.04 3.76 -1.21
N SER A 102 -4.29 2.92 -0.20
CA SER A 102 -3.74 1.56 -0.13
C SER A 102 -4.73 0.64 0.61
N HIS A 103 -4.23 -0.45 1.18
CA HIS A 103 -5.01 -1.51 1.80
C HIS A 103 -4.63 -1.71 3.26
N SER A 104 -5.60 -2.18 4.05
CA SER A 104 -5.44 -2.26 5.50
C SER A 104 -4.35 -3.26 5.92
N GLY A 105 -4.23 -4.41 5.24
CA GLY A 105 -3.24 -5.42 5.58
C GLY A 105 -1.81 -4.90 5.42
N PHE A 106 -1.51 -4.33 4.26
CA PHE A 106 -0.20 -3.75 3.98
C PHE A 106 0.11 -2.51 4.84
N LEU A 107 -0.82 -1.56 4.96
CA LEU A 107 -0.60 -0.38 5.82
C LEU A 107 -0.35 -0.77 7.28
N ARG A 108 -1.14 -1.71 7.81
CA ARG A 108 -1.00 -2.16 9.20
C ARG A 108 0.31 -2.89 9.43
N LEU A 109 0.65 -3.87 8.60
CA LEU A 109 1.75 -4.80 8.89
C LEU A 109 3.09 -4.39 8.28
N GLY A 110 3.08 -3.65 7.17
CA GLY A 110 4.29 -3.24 6.46
C GLY A 110 4.72 -1.80 6.70
N VAL A 111 3.77 -0.89 6.98
CA VAL A 111 4.05 0.56 6.88
C VAL A 111 3.91 1.29 8.22
N VAL A 112 2.71 1.35 8.81
CA VAL A 112 2.41 2.30 9.89
C VAL A 112 2.03 1.66 11.22
N GLY A 113 1.72 0.36 11.28
CA GLY A 113 1.45 -0.29 12.56
C GLY A 113 0.10 0.08 13.18
N TYR A 114 -0.92 0.37 12.37
CA TYR A 114 -2.26 0.70 12.85
C TYR A 114 -3.37 0.00 12.05
N TRP A 115 -4.51 -0.22 12.68
CA TRP A 115 -5.69 -0.77 12.01
C TRP A 115 -6.36 0.26 11.09
N PHE A 116 -6.89 -0.22 9.97
CA PHE A 116 -7.71 0.54 9.02
C PHE A 116 -8.96 -0.28 8.69
N PHE A 117 -10.14 0.28 8.93
CA PHE A 117 -11.38 -0.18 8.32
C PHE A 117 -11.59 0.56 6.98
N ASN A 118 -12.56 0.09 6.21
CA ASN A 118 -12.81 0.64 4.88
C ASN A 118 -13.16 2.13 4.96
N SER A 119 -12.52 2.93 4.12
CA SER A 119 -12.71 4.39 4.00
C SER A 119 -12.21 5.22 5.19
N ASP A 120 -11.40 4.65 6.08
CA ASP A 120 -10.70 5.43 7.12
C ASP A 120 -9.43 6.08 6.57
N TYR A 121 -8.99 7.16 7.23
CA TYR A 121 -7.71 7.79 6.94
C TYR A 121 -6.91 8.08 8.20
N ARG A 122 -5.59 8.13 8.04
CA ARG A 122 -4.67 8.55 9.09
C ARG A 122 -3.64 9.51 8.52
N VAL A 123 -3.24 10.48 9.34
CA VAL A 123 -2.19 11.45 8.97
C VAL A 123 -0.94 11.13 9.78
N PHE A 124 0.19 11.08 9.08
CA PHE A 124 1.50 10.79 9.67
C PHE A 124 2.51 11.83 9.23
N ASP A 125 3.42 12.18 10.13
CA ASP A 125 4.62 12.95 9.84
C ASP A 125 5.84 12.03 9.90
N PHE A 126 6.85 12.29 9.06
CA PHE A 126 8.16 11.65 9.23
C PHE A 126 8.82 12.19 10.50
N ASP A 127 9.30 11.29 11.34
CA ASP A 127 9.91 11.61 12.63
C ASP A 127 11.39 11.20 12.63
N GLY A 128 12.29 12.18 12.55
CA GLY A 128 13.75 11.98 12.71
C GLY A 128 14.53 11.51 11.47
N GLU A 129 15.76 11.04 11.73
CA GLU A 129 16.68 10.52 10.73
C GLU A 129 16.33 9.05 10.38
N GLY A 130 15.44 8.88 9.41
CA GLY A 130 15.04 7.57 8.89
C GLY A 130 13.65 7.60 8.28
N VAL A 131 12.97 6.45 8.26
CA VAL A 131 11.59 6.32 7.74
C VAL A 131 10.55 6.12 8.83
N SER A 132 10.88 6.43 10.09
CA SER A 132 9.91 6.41 11.18
C SER A 132 8.78 7.41 10.92
N LEU A 133 7.56 6.98 11.22
CA LEU A 133 6.35 7.78 11.10
C LEU A 133 5.73 8.00 12.47
N LYS A 134 5.25 9.22 12.71
CA LYS A 134 4.47 9.57 13.89
C LYS A 134 3.05 9.95 13.47
N GLN A 135 2.05 9.26 14.02
CA GLN A 135 0.66 9.61 13.76
C GLN A 135 0.32 10.96 14.40
N GLN A 136 -0.33 11.84 13.65
CA GLN A 136 -0.86 13.09 14.20
C GLN A 136 -2.05 12.80 15.12
N GLU A 137 -2.06 13.40 16.31
CA GLU A 137 -3.12 13.26 17.32
C GLU A 137 -4.49 13.68 16.76
N ALA A 138 -4.52 14.71 15.92
CA ALA A 138 -5.74 15.21 15.27
C ALA A 138 -6.48 14.15 14.44
N THR A 139 -5.78 13.10 13.99
CA THR A 139 -6.39 11.96 13.29
C THR A 139 -7.49 11.30 14.14
N ILE A 140 -7.29 11.21 15.46
CA ILE A 140 -8.21 10.53 16.38
C ILE A 140 -9.55 11.27 16.47
N ALA A 141 -9.56 12.58 16.21
CA ALA A 141 -10.75 13.41 16.34
C ALA A 141 -11.76 13.28 15.18
N GLY A 142 -11.44 12.54 14.10
CA GLY A 142 -12.41 12.37 13.00
C GLY A 142 -11.99 11.52 11.81
N GLY A 143 -10.74 11.05 11.71
CA GLY A 143 -10.28 10.28 10.54
C GLY A 143 -10.42 8.76 10.67
N LEU A 144 -10.62 8.26 11.89
CA LEU A 144 -10.51 6.83 12.19
C LEU A 144 -11.76 6.02 11.93
N GLY A 145 -12.92 6.60 11.65
CA GLY A 145 -14.18 5.87 11.48
C GLY A 145 -14.41 4.82 12.58
N LEU A 146 -14.30 3.53 12.23
CA LEU A 146 -14.43 2.39 13.16
C LEU A 146 -13.09 1.71 13.50
N SER A 147 -11.97 2.25 13.04
CA SER A 147 -10.64 1.75 13.34
C SER A 147 -10.26 1.86 14.80
N PHE A 148 -9.58 0.81 15.27
CA PHE A 148 -8.94 0.77 16.57
C PHE A 148 -7.82 1.80 16.69
N THR A 149 -7.69 2.40 17.86
CA THR A 149 -6.68 3.42 18.15
C THR A 149 -5.32 2.81 18.50
N GLU A 150 -5.33 1.55 18.91
CA GLU A 150 -4.17 0.83 19.42
C GLU A 150 -3.18 0.51 18.30
N PRO A 151 -1.87 0.75 18.53
CA PRO A 151 -0.85 0.34 17.59
C PRO A 151 -0.68 -1.19 17.57
N VAL A 152 -0.15 -1.69 16.47
CA VAL A 152 0.20 -3.08 16.22
C VAL A 152 1.66 -3.13 15.79
N ALA A 153 2.39 -4.13 16.27
CA ALA A 153 3.76 -4.36 15.81
C ALA A 153 3.78 -4.66 14.31
N LEU A 154 4.70 -4.02 13.59
CA LEU A 154 4.93 -4.34 12.18
C LEU A 154 5.33 -5.81 12.03
N GLY A 155 4.82 -6.45 10.99
CA GLY A 155 5.05 -7.87 10.71
C GLY A 155 4.43 -8.86 11.70
N LEU A 156 3.53 -8.40 12.60
CA LEU A 156 2.81 -9.30 13.50
C LEU A 156 2.07 -10.38 12.71
N ASP A 157 2.27 -11.64 13.11
CA ASP A 157 1.67 -12.85 12.56
C ASP A 157 1.89 -13.08 11.04
N LEU A 158 2.84 -12.37 10.43
CA LEU A 158 3.28 -12.69 9.08
C LEU A 158 4.16 -13.95 9.09
N PRO A 159 4.01 -14.84 8.11
CA PRO A 159 4.83 -16.04 8.04
C PRO A 159 6.26 -15.67 7.62
N GLU A 160 7.25 -16.47 8.04
CA GLU A 160 8.65 -16.25 7.66
C GLU A 160 8.91 -16.68 6.20
N GLU A 161 8.18 -17.70 5.72
CA GLU A 161 8.21 -18.23 4.35
C GLU A 161 6.80 -18.16 3.73
N ASP A 162 6.69 -18.07 2.40
CA ASP A 162 5.37 -17.97 1.75
C ASP A 162 4.70 -19.35 1.70
N PRO A 163 3.59 -19.57 2.43
CA PRO A 163 2.95 -20.88 2.51
C PRO A 163 2.32 -21.33 1.19
N GLU A 164 2.04 -20.41 0.25
CA GLU A 164 1.49 -20.75 -1.07
C GLU A 164 2.61 -21.14 -2.06
N HIS A 165 3.84 -20.63 -1.87
CA HIS A 165 5.01 -21.05 -2.64
C HIS A 165 5.50 -22.46 -2.24
N ASP A 166 5.46 -22.78 -0.94
CA ASP A 166 5.93 -24.07 -0.42
C ASP A 166 4.99 -25.25 -0.74
N ALA A 167 3.74 -24.96 -1.11
CA ALA A 167 2.78 -25.96 -1.58
C ALA A 167 3.16 -26.52 -2.99
N ASP A 168 3.72 -25.68 -3.85
CA ASP A 168 4.13 -26.05 -5.22
C ASP A 168 5.57 -26.57 -5.29
N ALA A 169 6.40 -26.34 -4.26
CA ALA A 169 7.78 -26.83 -4.19
C ALA A 169 7.92 -28.28 -3.68
N LYS A 170 6.80 -28.92 -3.29
CA LYS A 170 6.75 -30.28 -2.71
C LYS A 170 6.16 -31.35 -3.65
N GLU A 171 6.01 -31.07 -4.94
CA GLU A 171 5.70 -32.06 -6.00
C GLU A 171 6.92 -32.37 -6.87
#